data_AF-A0A094AQV1-F1
#
_entry.id   AF-A0A094AQV1-F1
#
_cell.length_a   1.000
_cell.length_b   1.000
_cell.length_c   1.000
_cell.angle_alpha   90.00
_cell.angle_beta   90.00
_cell.angle_gamma   90.00
#
_symmetry.space_group_name_H-M   'P 1'
#
loop_
_entity.id
_entity.type
_entity.pdbx_description
1 polymer ?
#
loop_
_entity_poly.entity_id
_entity_poly.type
_entity_poly.pdbx_seq_one_letter_code
_entity_poly.pdbx_strand_id
1 'polypeptide(L)'
;MRFIIEGTGGFTAVHGRRINMTRGDVILTPTWNWHDHGKDGSGPMIWLDGLDLPSFVHFPVHFVEHYKESRYPAENVDTSSSPIVFPWSRMKAALDSVQEDYVVKRYLRGDGSEVSKSLGGCAERLNAGKKSPMVQETASSVYHIIEGSGYSLVNGEKITWKKSDTFCIPAWYTYEHFADEKENVYLYRFDDKPLLNALGFYRTKDTSSECLATAHV
;
A
#
# COMPACT_ATOMS: atom_id res chain seq x y z
N MET A 1 -5.83 -5.03 -0.08
CA MET A 1 -5.60 -3.82 -0.91
C MET A 1 -5.06 -4.27 -2.25
N ARG A 2 -5.38 -3.54 -3.32
CA ARG A 2 -4.96 -3.88 -4.68
C ARG A 2 -4.30 -2.67 -5.34
N PHE A 3 -3.04 -2.79 -5.70
CA PHE A 3 -2.31 -1.77 -6.45
C PHE A 3 -2.23 -2.16 -7.93
N ILE A 4 -2.71 -1.29 -8.82
CA ILE A 4 -2.80 -1.59 -10.24
C ILE A 4 -1.48 -1.32 -10.96
N ILE A 5 -0.83 -2.35 -11.49
CA ILE A 5 0.51 -2.23 -12.11
C ILE A 5 0.40 -1.88 -13.59
N GLU A 6 -0.38 -2.65 -14.36
CA GLU A 6 -0.52 -2.46 -15.80
C GLU A 6 -1.77 -3.16 -16.37
N GLY A 7 -2.13 -2.76 -17.59
CA GLY A 7 -3.30 -3.24 -18.30
C GLY A 7 -4.42 -2.19 -18.36
N THR A 8 -5.46 -2.53 -19.12
CA THR A 8 -6.64 -1.68 -19.35
C THR A 8 -7.91 -2.53 -19.27
N GLY A 9 -9.06 -1.91 -19.02
CA GLY A 9 -10.36 -2.59 -19.01
C GLY A 9 -10.59 -3.56 -17.84
N GLY A 10 -9.68 -3.61 -16.86
CA GLY A 10 -9.89 -4.35 -15.61
C GLY A 10 -10.95 -3.68 -14.72
N PHE A 11 -11.63 -4.48 -13.92
CA PHE A 11 -12.55 -3.99 -12.90
C PHE A 11 -12.47 -4.80 -11.60
N THR A 12 -12.80 -4.16 -10.49
CA THR A 12 -13.15 -4.81 -9.22
C THR A 12 -14.60 -4.47 -8.91
N ALA A 13 -15.44 -5.45 -8.55
CA ALA A 13 -16.71 -5.14 -7.90
C ALA A 13 -16.61 -5.38 -6.40
N VAL A 14 -17.14 -4.46 -5.61
CA VAL A 14 -17.21 -4.56 -4.15
C VAL A 14 -18.62 -4.22 -3.71
N HIS A 15 -19.28 -5.18 -3.07
CA HIS A 15 -20.64 -5.09 -2.53
C HIS A 15 -21.61 -4.38 -3.49
N GLY A 16 -21.66 -4.86 -4.73
CA GLY A 16 -22.57 -4.38 -5.77
C GLY A 16 -22.12 -3.14 -6.53
N ARG A 17 -20.91 -2.63 -6.26
CA ARG A 17 -20.34 -1.49 -6.96
C ARG A 17 -19.15 -1.93 -7.81
N ARG A 18 -19.30 -1.90 -9.12
CA ARG A 18 -18.27 -2.22 -10.11
C ARG A 18 -17.45 -0.98 -10.46
N ILE A 19 -16.15 -1.08 -10.22
CA ILE A 19 -15.19 0.02 -10.27
C ILE A 19 -14.09 -0.35 -11.28
N ASN A 20 -13.72 0.61 -12.12
CA ASN A 20 -12.67 0.42 -13.11
C ASN A 20 -11.27 0.48 -12.49
N MET A 21 -10.35 -0.33 -13.01
CA MET A 21 -8.95 -0.33 -12.62
C MET A 21 -8.15 0.60 -13.53
N THR A 22 -7.46 1.58 -12.93
CA THR A 22 -6.51 2.46 -13.64
C THR A 22 -5.11 2.25 -13.09
N ARG A 23 -4.10 2.28 -13.97
CA ARG A 23 -2.69 2.13 -13.58
C ARG A 23 -2.32 3.09 -12.43
N GLY A 24 -1.70 2.54 -11.39
CA GLY A 24 -1.23 3.21 -10.20
C GLY A 24 -2.28 3.34 -9.09
N ASP A 25 -3.56 3.13 -9.39
CA ASP A 25 -4.60 3.27 -8.39
C ASP A 25 -4.47 2.21 -7.30
N VAL A 26 -4.84 2.58 -6.07
CA VAL A 26 -5.08 1.63 -4.99
C VAL A 26 -6.59 1.44 -4.83
N ILE A 27 -7.04 0.19 -4.87
CA ILE A 27 -8.43 -0.20 -4.64
C ILE A 27 -8.52 -1.06 -3.38
N LEU A 28 -9.49 -0.76 -2.52
CA LEU A 28 -9.77 -1.56 -1.34
C LEU A 28 -10.84 -2.62 -1.62
N THR A 29 -10.68 -3.77 -0.99
CA THR A 29 -11.69 -4.83 -0.84
C THR A 29 -11.91 -5.04 0.66
N PRO A 30 -12.71 -4.19 1.32
CA PRO A 30 -12.84 -4.22 2.78
C PRO A 30 -13.36 -5.58 3.30
N THR A 31 -12.97 -5.92 4.52
CA THR A 31 -13.35 -7.17 5.19
C THR A 31 -14.87 -7.39 5.14
N TRP A 32 -15.29 -8.65 4.96
CA TRP A 32 -16.69 -9.07 4.98
C TRP A 32 -17.60 -8.45 3.89
N ASN A 33 -17.02 -7.89 2.83
CA ASN A 33 -17.75 -7.43 1.65
C ASN A 33 -17.57 -8.43 0.50
N TRP A 34 -18.67 -8.77 -0.18
CA TRP A 34 -18.62 -9.47 -1.45
C TRP A 34 -17.71 -8.72 -2.41
N HIS A 35 -16.77 -9.42 -3.03
CA HIS A 35 -15.93 -8.82 -4.04
C HIS A 35 -15.58 -9.83 -5.14
N ASP A 36 -15.53 -9.35 -6.37
CA ASP A 36 -15.05 -10.09 -7.51
C ASP A 36 -14.21 -9.16 -8.39
N HIS A 37 -13.65 -9.73 -9.45
CA HIS A 37 -12.89 -8.97 -10.43
C HIS A 37 -13.09 -9.58 -11.80
N GLY A 38 -12.67 -8.82 -12.80
CA GLY A 38 -12.69 -9.29 -14.16
C GLY A 38 -12.08 -8.26 -15.08
N LYS A 39 -12.25 -8.53 -16.36
CA LYS A 39 -11.74 -7.68 -17.40
C LYS A 39 -12.71 -7.64 -18.56
N ASP A 40 -12.96 -6.44 -19.04
CA ASP A 40 -13.56 -6.19 -20.33
C ASP A 40 -12.45 -6.08 -21.39
N GLY A 41 -12.69 -6.67 -22.55
CA GLY A 41 -11.74 -6.68 -23.67
C GLY A 41 -10.58 -7.67 -23.49
N SER A 42 -9.50 -7.44 -24.24
CA SER A 42 -8.39 -8.38 -24.40
C SER A 42 -7.09 -7.88 -23.74
N GLY A 43 -6.10 -8.78 -23.64
CA GLY A 43 -4.80 -8.52 -23.01
C GLY A 43 -4.77 -8.82 -21.50
N PRO A 44 -3.58 -8.78 -20.88
CA PRO A 44 -3.45 -9.01 -19.45
C PRO A 44 -3.88 -7.78 -18.63
N MET A 45 -4.33 -8.04 -17.41
CA MET A 45 -4.46 -7.06 -16.35
C MET A 45 -3.60 -7.55 -15.18
N ILE A 46 -2.66 -6.72 -14.72
CA ILE A 46 -1.68 -7.11 -13.71
C ILE A 46 -1.75 -6.13 -12.54
N TRP A 47 -1.83 -6.67 -11.33
CA TRP A 47 -1.90 -5.91 -10.09
C TRP A 47 -1.15 -6.65 -8.99
N LEU A 48 -0.84 -5.91 -7.93
CA LEU A 48 -0.29 -6.44 -6.68
C LEU A 48 -1.38 -6.44 -5.61
N ASP A 49 -1.68 -7.62 -5.07
CA ASP A 49 -2.60 -7.78 -3.96
C ASP A 49 -1.82 -7.84 -2.62
N GLY A 50 -2.18 -6.97 -1.69
CA GLY A 50 -1.69 -6.98 -0.30
C GLY A 50 -2.81 -7.39 0.65
N LEU A 51 -2.64 -8.53 1.32
CA LEU A 51 -3.59 -9.11 2.26
C LEU A 51 -2.89 -9.47 3.58
N ASP A 52 -3.66 -9.48 4.67
CA ASP A 52 -3.25 -9.84 6.03
C ASP A 52 -3.42 -11.35 6.31
N LEU A 53 -3.55 -12.16 5.26
CA LEU A 53 -3.73 -13.62 5.36
C LEU A 53 -2.74 -14.32 6.31
N PRO A 54 -1.42 -13.99 6.30
CA PRO A 54 -0.48 -14.63 7.22
C PRO A 54 -0.83 -14.41 8.69
N SER A 55 -1.44 -13.28 9.05
CA SER A 55 -1.85 -13.01 10.43
C SER A 55 -2.91 -14.00 10.92
N PHE A 56 -3.78 -14.49 10.03
CA PHE A 56 -4.83 -15.44 10.40
C PHE A 56 -4.36 -16.88 10.59
N VAL A 57 -3.08 -17.18 10.32
CA VAL A 57 -2.46 -18.43 10.78
C VAL A 57 -2.38 -18.47 12.31
N HIS A 58 -2.27 -17.30 12.94
CA HIS A 58 -2.10 -17.16 14.39
C HIS A 58 -3.41 -16.80 15.11
N PHE A 59 -4.30 -16.08 14.45
CA PHE A 59 -5.61 -15.71 14.99
C PHE A 59 -6.71 -16.52 14.30
N PRO A 60 -7.55 -17.29 15.03
CA PRO A 60 -8.61 -18.13 14.45
C PRO A 60 -9.82 -17.28 14.03
N VAL A 61 -9.59 -16.32 13.13
CA VAL A 61 -10.59 -15.35 12.64
C VAL A 61 -10.70 -15.33 11.12
N HIS A 62 -10.17 -16.37 10.45
CA HIS A 62 -10.28 -16.52 8.99
C HIS A 62 -11.60 -17.19 8.62
N PHE A 63 -12.56 -16.39 8.15
CA PHE A 63 -13.85 -16.88 7.67
C PHE A 63 -14.00 -16.62 6.18
N VAL A 64 -14.62 -17.57 5.47
CA VAL A 64 -14.94 -17.47 4.05
C VAL A 64 -16.38 -17.90 3.82
N GLU A 65 -17.11 -17.11 3.04
CA GLU A 65 -18.43 -17.45 2.53
C GLU A 65 -18.39 -17.29 1.01
N HIS A 66 -18.86 -18.30 0.28
CA HIS A 66 -19.00 -18.22 -1.17
C HIS A 66 -20.39 -17.75 -1.51
N TYR A 67 -20.48 -16.82 -2.46
CA TYR A 67 -21.77 -16.42 -3.00
C TYR A 67 -22.39 -17.59 -3.78
N LYS A 68 -23.72 -17.73 -3.72
CA LYS A 68 -24.43 -18.87 -4.33
C LYS A 68 -24.23 -18.93 -5.85
N GLU A 69 -24.21 -17.78 -6.49
CA GLU A 69 -24.03 -17.64 -7.93
C GLU A 69 -22.57 -17.31 -8.27
N SER A 70 -22.20 -17.38 -9.55
CA SER A 70 -20.83 -17.13 -10.01
C SER A 70 -20.32 -15.70 -9.76
N ARG A 71 -21.23 -14.72 -9.62
CA ARG A 71 -20.92 -13.32 -9.31
C ARG A 71 -21.98 -12.70 -8.41
N TYR A 72 -21.53 -11.84 -7.51
CA TYR A 72 -22.42 -10.96 -6.77
C TYR A 72 -22.95 -9.85 -7.72
N PRO A 73 -24.27 -9.56 -7.75
CA PRO A 73 -24.82 -8.53 -8.62
C PRO A 73 -24.15 -7.17 -8.39
N ALA A 74 -23.67 -6.52 -9.45
CA ALA A 74 -23.00 -5.23 -9.35
C ALA A 74 -23.27 -4.31 -10.54
N GLU A 75 -23.31 -3.01 -10.26
CA GLU A 75 -23.53 -1.95 -11.25
C GLU A 75 -22.26 -1.10 -11.42
N ASN A 76 -22.05 -0.59 -12.64
CA ASN A 76 -20.97 0.34 -12.90
C ASN A 76 -21.21 1.64 -12.14
N VAL A 77 -20.23 2.04 -11.35
CA VAL A 77 -20.25 3.33 -10.64
C VAL A 77 -19.13 4.23 -11.14
N ASP A 78 -19.31 5.54 -10.95
CA ASP A 78 -18.22 6.48 -11.14
C ASP A 78 -17.09 6.16 -10.15
N THR A 79 -15.96 5.76 -10.72
CA THR A 79 -14.75 5.35 -9.97
C THR A 79 -14.13 6.54 -9.23
N SER A 80 -14.24 7.75 -9.79
CA SER A 80 -13.58 8.95 -9.24
C SER A 80 -14.20 9.46 -7.94
N SER A 81 -15.46 9.08 -7.67
CA SER A 81 -16.22 9.40 -6.45
C SER A 81 -16.28 8.24 -5.46
N SER A 82 -15.63 7.10 -5.75
CA SER A 82 -15.66 5.93 -4.87
C SER A 82 -14.76 6.11 -3.64
N PRO A 83 -15.26 5.87 -2.41
CA PRO A 83 -14.48 6.03 -1.18
C PRO A 83 -13.44 4.91 -0.97
N ILE A 84 -13.47 3.87 -1.81
CA ILE A 84 -12.55 2.72 -1.75
C ILE A 84 -11.50 2.75 -2.87
N VAL A 85 -11.45 3.84 -3.65
CA VAL A 85 -10.47 4.05 -4.71
C VAL A 85 -9.61 5.24 -4.35
N PHE A 86 -8.31 5.06 -4.48
CA PHE A 86 -7.32 6.10 -4.28
C PHE A 86 -6.57 6.34 -5.60
N PRO A 87 -6.99 7.34 -6.39
CA PRO A 87 -6.41 7.58 -7.70
C PRO A 87 -4.94 7.96 -7.63
N TRP A 88 -4.11 7.35 -8.47
CA TRP A 88 -2.68 7.69 -8.53
C TRP A 88 -2.45 9.13 -8.92
N SER A 89 -3.22 9.65 -9.87
CA SER A 89 -3.09 11.04 -10.32
C SER A 89 -3.23 12.05 -9.18
N ARG A 90 -4.18 11.80 -8.25
CA ARG A 90 -4.37 12.63 -7.05
C ARG A 90 -3.22 12.46 -6.07
N MET A 91 -2.79 11.23 -5.80
CA MET A 91 -1.68 10.95 -4.87
C MET A 91 -0.37 11.56 -5.38
N LYS A 92 -0.05 11.37 -6.66
CA LYS A 92 1.14 11.91 -7.31
C LYS A 92 1.14 13.44 -7.25
N ALA A 93 0.03 14.10 -7.59
CA ALA A 93 -0.09 15.55 -7.47
C ALA A 93 0.15 16.03 -6.03
N ALA A 94 -0.36 15.30 -5.02
CA ALA A 94 -0.14 15.61 -3.61
C ALA A 94 1.33 15.44 -3.20
N LEU A 95 2.03 14.41 -3.68
CA LEU A 95 3.47 14.22 -3.47
C LEU A 95 4.30 15.32 -4.16
N ASP A 96 3.94 15.69 -5.38
CA ASP A 96 4.67 16.65 -6.21
C ASP A 96 4.49 18.10 -5.75
N SER A 97 3.39 18.39 -5.04
CA SER A 97 3.15 19.72 -4.45
C SER A 97 4.09 20.07 -3.29
N VAL A 98 4.79 19.08 -2.71
CA VAL A 98 5.72 19.27 -1.59
C VAL A 98 7.16 19.39 -2.12
N GLN A 99 7.84 20.48 -1.76
CA GLN A 99 9.17 20.85 -2.26
C GLN A 99 10.35 20.12 -1.57
N GLU A 100 10.07 19.21 -0.65
CA GLU A 100 11.10 18.44 0.06
C GLU A 100 11.71 17.35 -0.82
N ASP A 101 12.94 16.92 -0.52
CA ASP A 101 13.63 15.90 -1.33
C ASP A 101 13.03 14.49 -1.17
N TYR A 102 12.39 14.22 -0.03
CA TYR A 102 11.69 12.98 0.28
C TYR A 102 10.31 13.29 0.85
N VAL A 103 9.27 12.70 0.29
CA VAL A 103 7.88 12.95 0.70
C VAL A 103 7.16 11.62 0.85
N VAL A 104 6.42 11.45 1.95
CA VAL A 104 5.56 10.29 2.19
C VAL A 104 4.12 10.76 2.41
N LYS A 105 3.16 10.11 1.77
CA LYS A 105 1.73 10.35 1.96
C LYS A 105 0.97 9.03 2.14
N ARG A 106 0.30 8.89 3.28
CA ARG A 106 -0.57 7.72 3.58
C ARG A 106 -1.82 7.75 2.71
N TYR A 107 -2.26 6.59 2.27
CA TYR A 107 -3.63 6.43 1.79
C TYR A 107 -4.55 6.41 3.01
N LEU A 108 -5.33 7.48 3.18
CA LEU A 108 -6.24 7.67 4.29
C LEU A 108 -7.67 7.84 3.76
N ARG A 109 -8.65 7.37 4.53
CA ARG A 109 -10.07 7.59 4.26
C ARG A 109 -10.39 9.09 4.30
N GLY A 110 -11.57 9.46 3.80
CA GLY A 110 -12.01 10.86 3.76
C GLY A 110 -12.10 11.56 5.13
N ASP A 111 -12.19 10.79 6.21
CA ASP A 111 -12.15 11.27 7.61
C ASP A 111 -10.73 11.35 8.20
N GLY A 112 -9.69 11.04 7.40
CA GLY A 112 -8.30 11.02 7.81
C GLY A 112 -7.85 9.73 8.51
N SER A 113 -8.74 8.75 8.70
CA SER A 113 -8.39 7.47 9.30
C SER A 113 -7.70 6.52 8.32
N GLU A 114 -7.01 5.51 8.85
CA GLU A 114 -6.37 4.46 8.06
C GLU A 114 -7.38 3.69 7.18
N VAL A 115 -6.91 3.22 6.03
CA VAL A 115 -7.73 2.44 5.08
C VAL A 115 -8.28 1.15 5.70
N SER A 116 -7.59 0.57 6.67
CA SER A 116 -8.06 -0.53 7.49
C SER A 116 -7.43 -0.52 8.88
N LYS A 117 -7.86 -1.44 9.75
CA LYS A 117 -7.28 -1.62 11.09
C LYS A 117 -6.04 -2.52 11.10
N SER A 118 -5.83 -3.33 10.07
CA SER A 118 -4.71 -4.28 10.00
C SER A 118 -3.62 -3.81 9.04
N LEU A 119 -4.00 -3.46 7.81
CA LEU A 119 -3.12 -3.01 6.75
C LEU A 119 -3.23 -1.51 6.49
N GLY A 120 -2.07 -0.89 6.32
CA GLY A 120 -1.92 0.48 5.85
C GLY A 120 -1.23 0.52 4.51
N GLY A 121 -1.24 1.69 3.89
CA GLY A 121 -0.41 1.95 2.73
C GLY A 121 -0.03 3.41 2.59
N CYS A 122 1.06 3.67 1.88
CA CYS A 122 1.45 5.00 1.45
C CYS A 122 2.05 4.97 0.06
N ALA A 123 2.19 6.17 -0.50
CA ALA A 123 3.12 6.41 -1.58
C ALA A 123 4.24 7.32 -1.09
N GLU A 124 5.42 7.13 -1.66
CA GLU A 124 6.63 7.89 -1.38
C GLU A 124 7.17 8.48 -2.67
N ARG A 125 7.79 9.66 -2.57
CA ARG A 125 8.53 10.31 -3.65
C ARG A 125 9.93 10.65 -3.17
N LEU A 126 10.94 10.30 -3.96
CA LEU A 126 12.29 10.87 -3.83
C LEU A 126 12.62 11.68 -5.08
N ASN A 127 13.21 12.85 -4.88
CA ASN A 127 13.84 13.59 -5.97
C ASN A 127 15.01 12.79 -6.57
N ALA A 128 15.28 13.01 -7.86
CA ALA A 128 16.44 12.44 -8.53
C ALA A 128 17.75 12.70 -7.74
N GLY A 129 18.58 11.66 -7.59
CA GLY A 129 19.85 11.73 -6.85
C GLY A 129 19.72 11.90 -5.34
N LYS A 130 18.51 11.84 -4.78
CA LYS A 130 18.25 12.01 -3.34
C LYS A 130 18.01 10.67 -2.64
N LYS A 131 17.99 10.74 -1.32
CA LYS A 131 17.78 9.59 -0.44
C LYS A 131 16.74 9.87 0.64
N SER A 132 16.10 8.81 1.12
CA SER A 132 15.22 8.90 2.30
C SER A 132 16.06 9.03 3.57
N PRO A 133 15.47 9.41 4.71
CA PRO A 133 16.05 9.12 6.02
C PRO A 133 16.23 7.62 6.22
N MET A 134 17.14 7.26 7.11
CA MET A 134 17.25 5.88 7.61
C MET A 134 16.10 5.61 8.59
N VAL A 135 15.43 4.48 8.41
CA VAL A 135 14.31 4.04 9.27
C VAL A 135 14.64 2.69 9.88
N GLN A 136 14.17 2.48 11.11
CA GLN A 136 14.07 1.16 11.74
C GLN A 136 12.82 1.16 12.60
N GLU A 137 11.89 0.26 12.29
CA GLU A 137 10.57 0.19 12.91
C GLU A 137 10.09 -1.25 13.04
N THR A 138 9.15 -1.49 13.96
CA THR A 138 8.56 -2.83 14.17
C THR A 138 7.66 -3.27 13.03
N ALA A 139 7.20 -2.33 12.19
CA ALA A 139 6.36 -2.64 11.06
C ALA A 139 7.15 -3.40 9.98
N SER A 140 6.54 -4.42 9.41
CA SER A 140 7.01 -5.01 8.17
C SER A 140 6.37 -4.30 6.98
N SER A 141 7.02 -4.31 5.82
CA SER A 141 6.48 -3.67 4.63
C SER A 141 6.86 -4.35 3.33
N VAL A 142 6.02 -4.15 2.33
CA VAL A 142 6.28 -4.53 0.95
C VAL A 142 6.21 -3.27 0.10
N TYR A 143 7.23 -3.08 -0.70
CA TYR A 143 7.40 -1.96 -1.61
C TYR A 143 7.24 -2.40 -3.06
N HIS A 144 6.61 -1.55 -3.86
CA HIS A 144 6.52 -1.69 -5.30
C HIS A 144 6.97 -0.38 -5.97
N ILE A 145 7.86 -0.47 -6.96
CA ILE A 145 8.36 0.71 -7.66
C ILE A 145 7.37 1.13 -8.74
N ILE A 146 6.69 2.26 -8.54
CA ILE A 146 5.70 2.78 -9.48
C ILE A 146 6.41 3.33 -10.73
N GLU A 147 7.46 4.13 -10.50
CA GLU A 147 8.24 4.86 -11.51
C GLU A 147 9.70 5.05 -11.04
N GLY A 148 10.61 5.19 -12.00
CA GLY A 148 12.04 5.44 -11.77
C GLY A 148 12.90 4.20 -11.44
N SER A 149 14.14 4.44 -11.02
CA SER A 149 15.11 3.43 -10.60
C SER A 149 16.02 3.92 -9.48
N GLY A 150 16.63 2.97 -8.77
CA GLY A 150 17.47 3.27 -7.64
C GLY A 150 17.85 2.00 -6.87
N TYR A 151 18.08 2.16 -5.57
CA TYR A 151 18.34 1.03 -4.68
C TYR A 151 17.91 1.31 -3.24
N SER A 152 17.75 0.25 -2.47
CA SER A 152 17.55 0.30 -1.03
C SER A 152 18.74 -0.36 -0.35
N LEU A 153 19.20 0.19 0.78
CA LEU A 153 20.01 -0.55 1.74
C LEU A 153 19.06 -1.13 2.78
N VAL A 154 19.05 -2.44 2.97
CA VAL A 154 18.15 -3.15 3.88
C VAL A 154 19.01 -4.01 4.80
N ASN A 155 19.13 -3.61 6.06
CA ASN A 155 20.05 -4.20 7.04
C ASN A 155 21.49 -4.35 6.52
N GLY A 156 21.96 -3.35 5.77
CA GLY A 156 23.28 -3.32 5.13
C GLY A 156 23.37 -4.03 3.79
N GLU A 157 22.35 -4.79 3.38
CA GLU A 157 22.30 -5.43 2.06
C GLU A 157 21.74 -4.46 1.00
N LYS A 158 22.39 -4.39 -0.16
CA LYS A 158 21.95 -3.53 -1.26
C LYS A 158 20.98 -4.29 -2.18
N ILE A 159 19.77 -3.75 -2.32
CA ILE A 159 18.76 -4.22 -3.26
C ILE A 159 18.56 -3.15 -4.34
N THR A 160 19.05 -3.40 -5.55
CA THR A 160 18.82 -2.52 -6.71
C THR A 160 17.45 -2.80 -7.32
N TRP A 161 16.73 -1.75 -7.69
CA TRP A 161 15.38 -1.87 -8.22
C TRP A 161 15.11 -0.84 -9.34
N LYS A 162 14.14 -1.16 -10.18
CA LYS A 162 13.58 -0.29 -11.22
C LYS A 162 12.05 -0.40 -11.22
N LYS A 163 11.41 0.43 -12.04
CA LYS A 163 9.97 0.39 -12.32
C LYS A 163 9.43 -1.05 -12.42
N SER A 164 8.34 -1.28 -11.70
CA SER A 164 7.61 -2.55 -11.53
C SER A 164 8.27 -3.61 -10.65
N ASP A 165 9.49 -3.41 -10.16
CA ASP A 165 10.09 -4.32 -9.17
C ASP A 165 9.36 -4.23 -7.83
N THR A 166 9.40 -5.33 -7.06
CA THR A 166 8.79 -5.43 -5.74
C THR A 166 9.78 -6.07 -4.77
N PHE A 167 9.88 -5.55 -3.55
CA PHE A 167 10.75 -6.08 -2.50
C PHE A 167 10.09 -5.87 -1.12
N CYS A 168 10.61 -6.51 -0.08
CA CYS A 168 10.11 -6.37 1.28
C CYS A 168 11.18 -5.85 2.24
N ILE A 169 10.71 -5.20 3.30
CA ILE A 169 11.49 -4.84 4.48
C ILE A 169 10.94 -5.65 5.65
N PRO A 170 11.70 -6.61 6.19
CA PRO A 170 11.32 -7.32 7.40
C PRO A 170 11.23 -6.38 8.62
N ALA A 171 10.41 -6.77 9.60
CA ALA A 171 10.29 -6.03 10.85
C ALA A 171 11.66 -5.83 11.53
N TRP A 172 11.87 -4.62 12.07
CA TRP A 172 13.07 -4.19 12.78
C TRP A 172 14.37 -4.15 11.97
N TYR A 173 14.32 -4.38 10.65
CA TYR A 173 15.47 -4.16 9.79
C TYR A 173 15.65 -2.65 9.57
N THR A 174 16.91 -2.20 9.55
CA THR A 174 17.20 -0.83 9.11
C THR A 174 16.99 -0.73 7.60
N TYR A 175 16.48 0.39 7.11
CA TYR A 175 16.41 0.64 5.68
C TYR A 175 16.55 2.11 5.29
N GLU A 176 17.08 2.34 4.10
CA GLU A 176 17.22 3.66 3.46
C GLU A 176 17.10 3.50 1.94
N HIS A 177 16.39 4.40 1.28
CA HIS A 177 16.13 4.38 -0.17
C HIS A 177 16.95 5.45 -0.88
N PHE A 178 17.44 5.15 -2.07
CA PHE A 178 18.26 6.04 -2.90
C PHE A 178 17.71 6.07 -4.32
N ALA A 179 17.43 7.26 -4.85
CA ALA A 179 17.02 7.47 -6.23
C ALA A 179 18.25 7.64 -7.14
N ASP A 180 18.18 7.12 -8.36
CA ASP A 180 19.16 7.44 -9.40
C ASP A 180 19.07 8.93 -9.82
N GLU A 181 20.11 9.43 -10.50
CA GLU A 181 20.31 10.86 -10.82
C GLU A 181 19.34 11.44 -11.88
N LYS A 182 18.60 10.60 -12.61
CA LYS A 182 17.93 11.02 -13.85
C LYS A 182 16.50 11.49 -13.66
N GLU A 183 15.76 10.85 -12.77
CA GLU A 183 14.33 11.10 -12.59
C GLU A 183 13.90 10.84 -11.15
N ASN A 184 12.80 11.47 -10.76
CA ASN A 184 12.17 11.20 -9.47
C ASN A 184 11.65 9.77 -9.46
N VAL A 185 11.76 9.12 -8.30
CA VAL A 185 11.22 7.78 -8.08
C VAL A 185 9.96 7.87 -7.24
N TYR A 186 9.01 6.99 -7.52
CA TYR A 186 7.77 6.88 -6.75
C TYR A 186 7.59 5.45 -6.31
N LEU A 187 7.37 5.25 -5.01
CA LEU A 187 7.23 3.93 -4.41
C LEU A 187 5.84 3.81 -3.81
N TYR A 188 5.18 2.68 -4.08
CA TYR A 188 4.01 2.25 -3.34
C TYR A 188 4.48 1.34 -2.20
N ARG A 189 3.89 1.51 -1.02
CA ARG A 189 4.15 0.68 0.16
C ARG A 189 2.84 0.23 0.77
N PHE A 190 2.78 -1.05 1.15
CA PHE A 190 1.82 -1.51 2.16
C PHE A 190 2.53 -2.12 3.37
N ASP A 191 1.91 -2.00 4.53
CA ASP A 191 2.49 -2.36 5.82
C ASP A 191 1.43 -2.79 6.85
N ASP A 192 1.90 -3.43 7.91
CA ASP A 192 1.12 -3.85 9.09
C ASP A 192 1.09 -2.77 10.19
N LYS A 193 1.48 -1.53 9.88
CA LYS A 193 1.56 -0.44 10.86
C LYS A 193 0.23 -0.17 11.57
N PRO A 194 -0.95 -0.17 10.90
CA PRO A 194 -2.22 -0.01 11.60
C PRO A 194 -2.49 -1.11 12.64
N LEU A 195 -2.15 -2.37 12.34
CA LEU A 195 -2.29 -3.47 13.28
C LEU A 195 -1.43 -3.22 14.54
N LEU A 196 -0.16 -2.89 14.32
CA LEU A 196 0.78 -2.67 15.42
C LEU A 196 0.40 -1.46 16.27
N ASN A 197 -0.12 -0.39 15.67
CA ASN A 197 -0.66 0.74 16.42
C ASN A 197 -1.90 0.35 17.23
N ALA A 198 -2.83 -0.39 16.64
CA ALA A 198 -4.06 -0.83 17.32
C ALA A 198 -3.78 -1.73 18.53
N LEU A 199 -2.69 -2.49 18.50
CA LEU A 199 -2.24 -3.36 19.60
C LEU A 199 -1.23 -2.68 20.55
N GLY A 200 -0.82 -1.44 20.27
CA GLY A 200 0.19 -0.74 21.07
C GLY A 200 1.62 -1.28 20.90
N PHE A 201 1.90 -2.03 19.84
CA PHE A 201 3.19 -2.67 19.55
C PHE A 201 4.09 -1.89 18.61
N TYR A 202 3.59 -0.84 17.95
CA TYR A 202 4.40 -0.07 17.01
C TYR A 202 5.53 0.68 17.72
N ARG A 203 6.78 0.48 17.28
CA ARG A 203 7.97 1.18 17.77
C ARG A 203 8.88 1.57 16.61
N THR A 204 9.67 2.60 16.83
CA THR A 204 10.84 2.98 16.03
C THR A 204 12.10 2.88 16.88
N LYS A 205 13.29 2.89 16.26
CA LYS A 205 14.57 2.96 16.98
C LYS A 205 14.64 4.12 17.97
N ASP A 206 13.98 5.24 17.67
CA ASP A 206 13.95 6.44 18.51
C ASP A 206 12.87 6.41 19.60
N THR A 207 12.10 5.31 19.72
CA THR A 207 11.09 5.19 20.77
C THR A 207 11.77 5.04 22.13
N SER A 208 11.62 6.05 22.99
CA SER A 208 12.15 6.01 24.37
C SER A 208 11.51 4.88 25.17
N SER A 209 12.35 4.10 25.86
CA SER A 209 11.91 3.06 26.80
C SER A 209 11.18 3.63 28.01
N GLU A 210 11.49 4.87 28.43
CA GLU A 210 10.81 5.53 29.56
C GLU A 210 9.34 5.84 29.24
N CYS A 211 9.05 6.26 28.01
CA CYS A 211 7.67 6.48 27.55
C CYS A 211 6.81 5.20 27.60
N LEU A 212 7.44 4.01 27.49
CA LEU A 212 6.75 2.72 27.54
C LEU A 212 6.39 2.30 28.96
N ALA A 213 7.13 2.76 29.97
CA ALA A 213 6.86 2.42 31.36
C ALA A 213 5.67 3.21 31.93
N THR A 214 5.35 4.38 31.34
CA THR A 214 4.32 5.29 31.84
C THR A 214 3.07 5.35 30.96
N ALA A 215 3.11 4.81 29.74
CA ALA A 215 1.93 4.64 28.90
C ALA A 215 1.10 3.48 29.45
N HIS A 216 0.09 3.80 30.24
CA HIS A 216 -0.80 2.83 30.89
C HIS A 216 -1.48 1.89 29.88
N VAL A 217 -1.56 0.63 30.32
CA VAL A 217 -2.36 -0.49 29.79
C VAL A 217 -3.82 -0.06 29.56
#